data_AF-A0A957DEK3-F1
#
_entry.id   AF-A0A957DEK3-F1
#
_cell.length_a   1.000
_cell.length_b   1.000
_cell.length_c   1.000
_cell.angle_alpha   90.00
_cell.angle_beta   90.00
_cell.angle_gamma   90.00
#
_symmetry.space_group_name_H-M   'P 1'
#
loop_
_entity.id
_entity.type
_entity.pdbx_description
1 polymer ?
#
loop_
_entity_poly.entity_id
_entity_poly.type
_entity_poly.pdbx_seq_one_letter_code
_entity_poly.pdbx_strand_id
1 'polypeptide(L)' 'MDLISDIQPQKRNQQRVNIYVGGQYAFSLSLTAAAELKIGQPLTPELLAQVRSQDEFDKARLTAERFLSYRPRST' A
#
# COMPACT_ATOMS: atom_id res chain seq x y z
N MET A 1 -12.17 13.48 13.56
CA MET A 1 -12.28 12.76 12.27
C MET A 1 -10.95 12.90 11.58
N ASP A 2 -10.22 11.80 11.46
CA ASP A 2 -8.93 11.80 10.79
C ASP A 2 -9.17 11.69 9.29
N LEU A 3 -8.81 12.74 8.55
CA LEU A 3 -9.05 12.84 7.11
C LEU A 3 -7.73 12.63 6.37
N ILE A 4 -7.78 11.84 5.31
CA ILE A 4 -6.66 11.68 4.38
C ILE A 4 -6.37 13.05 3.77
N SER A 5 -5.22 13.61 4.08
CA SER A 5 -4.80 14.95 3.66
C SER A 5 -3.98 14.92 2.40
N ASP A 6 -3.15 13.90 2.21
CA ASP A 6 -2.30 13.77 1.04
C ASP A 6 -1.93 12.30 0.76
N ILE A 7 -1.68 11.98 -0.50
CA ILE A 7 -1.22 10.67 -0.96
C ILE A 7 -0.09 10.91 -1.94
N GLN A 8 1.13 10.56 -1.55
CA GLN A 8 2.33 10.81 -2.36
C GLN A 8 3.07 9.51 -2.71
N PRO A 9 3.46 9.32 -3.98
CA PRO A 9 4.32 8.19 -4.36
C PRO A 9 5.70 8.29 -3.70
N GLN A 10 6.26 7.15 -3.30
CA GLN A 10 7.60 7.11 -2.71
C GLN A 10 8.68 7.36 -3.75
N LYS A 11 9.71 8.12 -3.37
CA LYS A 11 10.83 8.49 -4.26
C LYS A 11 11.55 7.31 -4.91
N ARG A 12 11.76 6.21 -4.17
CA ARG A 12 12.50 5.03 -4.65
C ARG A 12 11.63 3.95 -5.28
N ASN A 13 10.39 3.81 -4.81
CA ASN A 13 9.47 2.79 -5.29
C ASN A 13 8.13 3.44 -5.63
N GLN A 14 7.92 3.72 -6.91
CA GLN A 14 6.69 4.34 -7.40
C GLN A 14 5.46 3.44 -7.23
N GLN A 15 5.64 2.13 -6.99
CA GLN A 15 4.54 1.21 -6.67
C GLN A 15 4.11 1.29 -5.20
N ARG A 16 4.73 2.16 -4.40
CA ARG A 16 4.31 2.41 -3.02
C ARG A 16 4.01 3.90 -2.82
N VAL A 17 3.00 4.17 -2.02
CA VAL A 17 2.58 5.53 -1.67
C VAL A 17 2.61 5.73 -0.15
N ASN A 18 2.90 6.95 0.25
CA ASN A 18 2.78 7.43 1.62
C ASN A 18 1.44 8.13 1.78
N ILE A 19 0.72 7.79 2.84
CA ILE A 19 -0.55 8.41 3.20
C ILE A 19 -0.32 9.34 4.37
N TYR A 20 -0.84 10.56 4.21
CA TYR A 20 -0.82 11.61 5.20
C TYR A 20 -2.22 11.86 5.72
N VAL A 21 -2.34 12.02 7.03
CA VAL A 21 -3.59 12.25 7.77
C VAL A 21 -3.38 13.46 8.65
N GLY A 22 -4.25 14.47 8.53
CA GLY A 22 -4.06 15.78 9.18
C GLY A 22 -2.74 16.46 8.84
N GLY A 23 -2.15 16.19 7.67
CA GLY A 23 -0.82 16.68 7.28
C GLY A 23 0.36 15.95 7.93
N GLN A 24 0.11 14.91 8.72
CA GLN A 24 1.15 14.06 9.32
C GLN A 24 1.24 12.72 8.60
N TYR A 25 2.45 12.17 8.48
CA TYR A 25 2.64 10.83 7.93
C TYR A 25 1.96 9.80 8.82
N ALA A 26 1.08 8.98 8.24
CA ALA A 26 0.37 7.94 8.96
C ALA A 26 0.94 6.56 8.64
N PHE A 27 0.96 6.16 7.36
CA PHE A 27 1.42 4.84 6.92
C PHE A 27 1.74 4.82 5.42
N SER A 28 2.26 3.70 4.93
CA SER A 28 2.57 3.48 3.51
C SER A 28 1.94 2.20 2.98
N LEU A 29 1.49 2.24 1.74
CA LEU A 29 0.75 1.16 1.06
C LEU A 29 1.29 0.87 -0.34
N SER A 30 0.90 -0.27 -0.91
CA SER A 30 0.95 -0.50 -2.34
C SER A 30 0.08 0.51 -3.10
N LEU A 31 0.48 0.83 -4.34
CA LEU A 31 -0.26 1.70 -5.24
C LEU A 31 -1.65 1.13 -5.58
N THR A 32 -1.76 -0.19 -5.66
CA THR A 32 -3.01 -0.94 -5.85
C THR A 32 -3.96 -0.77 -4.68
N ALA A 33 -3.49 -0.95 -3.44
CA ALA A 33 -4.32 -0.74 -2.25
C ALA A 33 -4.72 0.74 -2.08
N ALA A 34 -3.84 1.66 -2.46
CA ALA A 34 -4.13 3.10 -2.40
C ALA A 34 -5.09 3.59 -3.50
N ALA A 35 -5.30 2.83 -4.58
CA ALA A 35 -6.25 3.20 -5.63
C ALA A 35 -7.70 3.27 -5.13
N GLU A 36 -8.01 2.55 -4.04
CA GLU A 36 -9.33 2.59 -3.38
C GLU A 36 -9.50 3.80 -2.45
N LEU A 37 -8.42 4.53 -2.16
CA LEU A 37 -8.41 5.66 -1.23
C LEU A 37 -8.48 7.01 -1.95
N LYS A 38 -9.18 7.96 -1.33
CA LYS A 38 -9.29 9.33 -1.85
C LYS A 38 -8.89 10.36 -0.80
N ILE A 39 -8.28 11.45 -1.25
CA ILE A 39 -8.00 12.63 -0.41
C ILE A 39 -9.34 13.21 0.08
N GLY A 40 -9.44 13.52 1.36
CA GLY A 40 -10.66 13.98 2.03
C GLY A 40 -11.55 12.86 2.58
N GLN A 41 -11.17 11.59 2.42
CA GLN A 41 -11.92 10.48 3.01
C GLN A 41 -11.58 10.32 4.50
N PRO A 42 -12.56 10.00 5.37
CA PRO A 42 -12.31 9.68 6.76
C PRO A 42 -11.61 8.32 6.90
N LEU A 43 -10.56 8.28 7.71
CA LEU A 43 -9.87 7.06 8.08
C LEU A 43 -10.69 6.34 9.17
N THR A 44 -11.57 5.43 8.77
CA THR A 44 -12.28 4.55 9.70
C THR A 44 -11.44 3.30 10.00
N PRO A 45 -11.61 2.68 11.18
CA PRO A 45 -10.90 1.44 11.51
C PRO A 45 -11.20 0.30 10.53
N GLU A 46 -12.42 0.26 9.97
CA GLU A 46 -12.82 -0.69 8.93
C GLU A 46 -12.03 -0.49 7.63
N LEU A 47 -11.93 0.77 7.17
CA LEU A 47 -11.15 1.11 5.98
C LEU A 47 -9.66 0.77 6.19
N LEU A 48 -9.13 1.06 7.38
CA LEU A 48 -7.76 0.73 7.73
C LEU A 48 -7.50 -0.78 7.71
N ALA A 49 -8.44 -1.58 8.21
CA ALA A 49 -8.35 -3.05 8.17
C ALA A 49 -8.41 -3.59 6.73
N GLN A 50 -9.32 -3.07 5.89
CA GLN A 50 -9.44 -3.46 4.49
C GLN A 50 -8.16 -3.17 3.71
N VAL A 51 -7.66 -1.94 3.84
CA VAL A 51 -6.46 -1.49 3.15
C VAL A 51 -5.22 -2.25 3.61
N ARG A 52 -5.12 -2.57 4.91
CA ARG A 52 -4.00 -3.38 5.45
C ARG A 52 -4.03 -4.82 4.93
N SER A 53 -5.22 -5.42 4.86
CA SER A 53 -5.42 -6.75 4.27
C SER A 53 -4.98 -6.77 2.79
N GLN A 54 -5.35 -5.74 2.03
CA GLN A 54 -4.95 -5.62 0.63
C GLN A 54 -3.43 -5.47 0.44
N ASP A 55 -2.76 -4.66 1.28
CA ASP A 55 -1.30 -4.51 1.25
C ASP A 55 -0.57 -5.82 1.63
N GLU A 56 -1.08 -6.57 2.60
CA GLU A 56 -0.54 -7.89 2.96
C GLU A 56 -0.71 -8.90 1.82
N PHE A 57 -1.87 -8.92 1.17
CA PHE A 57 -2.12 -9.76 0.00
C PHE A 57 -1.18 -9.42 -1.16
N ASP A 58 -1.03 -8.13 -1.48
CA ASP A 58 -0.13 -7.68 -2.56
C ASP A 58 1.33 -8.06 -2.28
N LYS A 59 1.80 -7.92 -1.03
CA LYS A 59 3.14 -8.35 -0.63
C LYS A 59 3.33 -9.85 -0.80
N ALA A 60 2.35 -10.65 -0.35
CA ALA A 60 2.41 -12.10 -0.49
C ALA A 60 2.43 -12.51 -1.98
N ARG A 61 1.59 -11.88 -2.80
CA ARG A 61 1.54 -12.10 -4.25
C ARG A 61 2.86 -11.75 -4.93
N LEU A 62 3.41 -10.57 -4.68
CA LEU A 62 4.71 -10.16 -5.23
C LEU A 62 5.85 -11.10 -4.82
N THR A 63 5.79 -11.61 -3.58
CA THR A 63 6.78 -12.58 -3.08
C THR A 63 6.64 -13.92 -3.83
N ALA A 64 5.41 -14.41 -4.01
CA ALA A 64 5.13 -15.63 -4.75
C ALA A 64 5.52 -15.50 -6.23
N GLU A 65 5.15 -14.40 -6.90
CA GLU A 65 5.56 -14.10 -8.27
C GLU A 65 7.08 -14.07 -8.40
N ARG A 66 7.78 -13.40 -7.48
CA ARG A 66 9.24 -13.38 -7.46
C ARG A 66 9.82 -14.77 -7.28
N PHE A 67 9.26 -15.59 -6.39
CA PHE A 67 9.70 -16.97 -6.18
C PHE A 67 9.54 -17.81 -7.45
N LEU A 68 8.38 -17.72 -8.13
CA LEU A 68 8.11 -18.42 -9.39
C LEU A 68 8.96 -17.91 -10.56
N SER A 69 9.36 -16.63 -10.55
CA SER A 69 10.19 -16.03 -11.59
C SER A 69 11.61 -16.60 -11.62
N TYR A 70 12.08 -17.21 -10.52
CA TYR A 70 13.37 -17.86 -10.50
C TYR A 70 13.32 -19.16 -11.30
N ARG A 71 14.02 -19.17 -12.45
CA ARG A 71 14.38 -20.43 -13.10
C ARG A 71 15.22 -21.25 -12.11
N PRO A 72 14.91 -22.53 -11.87
CA PRO A 72 15.79 -23.40 -11.09
C PRO A 72 17.17 -23.39 -11.75
N ARG A 73 18.19 -22.90 -11.04
CA ARG A 73 19.59 -23.14 -11.41
C ARG A 73 19.78 -24.65 -11.16
N SER A 74 19.92 -25.44 -12.22
CA SER A 74 20.35 -26.84 -12.07
C SER A 74 21.60 -26.89 -11.19
N THR A 75 21.51 -27.64 -10.10
CA THR A 75 22.68 -28.13 -9.35
C THR A 75 23.34 -29.25 -10.13
#